data_AF-A0A0H5QHW4-F1
#
_entry.id   AF-A0A0H5QHW4-F1
#
_cell.length_a   1.000
_cell.length_b   1.000
_cell.length_c   1.000
_cell.angle_alpha   90.00
_cell.angle_beta   90.00
_cell.angle_gamma   90.00
#
_symmetry.space_group_name_H-M   'P 1'
#
loop_
_entity.id
_entity.type
_entity.pdbx_description
1 polymer ?
#
loop_
_entity_poly.entity_id
_entity_poly.type
_entity_poly.pdbx_seq_one_letter_code
_entity_poly.pdbx_strand_id
1 'polypeptide(L)'
;TADQAHKGYPLFGQLPEPGWLMAGQVKAPGTRRWYAVVSVLVLTSVFLQSLKPSDPYLPHYFQQVRNIDPDDASHYIWPYYTYGYAISLLPLAFFAEYILDYYHVVLAGLIARVISQTLLLYGSRLVDLQICQVLFGMSSSTKIVTGALIYSLTPSHIFRQIV
;
A
#
# COMPACT_ATOMS: atom_id res chain seq x y z
N THR A 1 35.16 1.31 -36.47
CA THR A 1 35.04 2.75 -36.16
C THR A 1 33.58 3.08 -35.88
N ALA A 2 33.04 2.51 -34.80
CA ALA A 2 31.66 2.69 -34.34
C ALA A 2 31.58 3.73 -33.19
N ASP A 3 32.58 4.62 -33.13
CA ASP A 3 32.91 5.43 -31.94
C ASP A 3 32.53 6.93 -32.11
N GLN A 4 31.53 7.23 -32.93
CA GLN A 4 31.13 8.62 -33.23
C GLN A 4 29.62 8.89 -33.12
N ALA A 5 28.78 7.88 -32.87
CA ALA A 5 27.32 8.08 -32.89
C ALA A 5 26.67 8.40 -31.52
N HIS A 6 27.43 8.39 -30.42
CA HIS A 6 26.88 8.57 -29.06
C HIS A 6 26.96 10.01 -28.50
N LYS A 7 27.44 10.98 -29.28
CA LYS A 7 27.71 12.36 -28.81
C LYS A 7 26.56 13.34 -29.08
N GLY A 8 25.31 12.89 -28.94
CA GLY A 8 24.12 13.68 -29.32
C GLY A 8 22.97 13.73 -28.32
N TYR A 9 22.99 12.94 -27.25
CA TYR A 9 21.93 13.02 -26.24
C TYR A 9 22.34 14.05 -25.19
N PRO A 10 21.55 15.12 -24.97
CA PRO A 10 21.78 15.99 -23.81
C PRO A 10 21.69 15.14 -22.55
N LEU A 11 22.74 15.20 -21.73
CA LEU A 11 22.76 14.58 -20.40
C LEU A 11 21.54 15.08 -19.62
N PHE A 12 20.84 14.16 -18.94
CA PHE A 12 19.55 14.33 -18.24
C PHE A 12 19.46 15.51 -17.25
N GLY A 13 20.54 16.27 -17.01
CA GLY A 13 20.59 17.46 -16.14
C GLY A 13 20.44 18.81 -16.83
N GLN A 14 20.18 18.87 -18.15
CA GLN A 14 19.92 20.12 -18.89
C GLN A 14 18.53 20.18 -19.53
N LEU A 15 17.68 19.18 -19.30
CA LEU A 15 16.29 19.27 -19.72
C LEU A 15 15.58 20.27 -18.77
N PRO A 16 14.87 21.28 -19.28
CA PRO A 16 14.00 22.09 -18.44
C PRO A 16 13.01 21.14 -17.76
N GLU A 17 13.08 21.02 -16.44
CA GLU A 17 12.19 20.18 -15.62
C GLU A 17 10.75 20.47 -16.05
N PRO A 18 10.07 19.54 -16.74
CA PRO A 18 8.76 19.83 -17.28
C PRO A 18 7.78 20.02 -16.11
N GLY A 19 6.98 21.09 -16.15
CA GLY A 19 6.13 21.53 -15.02
C GLY A 19 5.14 20.48 -14.47
N TRP A 20 4.93 19.37 -15.17
CA TRP A 20 4.16 18.23 -14.66
C TRP A 20 4.90 17.43 -13.56
N LEU A 21 6.23 17.48 -13.49
CA LEU A 21 7.02 16.89 -12.38
C LEU A 21 6.80 17.63 -11.06
N MET A 22 6.50 18.94 -11.14
CA MET A 22 6.14 19.77 -10.00
C MET A 22 4.67 19.61 -9.61
N ALA A 23 3.81 19.18 -10.56
CA ALA A 23 2.37 19.02 -10.33
C ALA A 23 2.01 17.80 -9.47
N GLY A 24 2.88 16.78 -9.43
CA GLY A 24 2.73 15.60 -8.56
C GLY A 24 3.44 15.71 -7.22
N GLN A 25 4.06 16.85 -6.89
CA GLN A 25 4.70 17.05 -5.60
C GLN A 25 3.62 17.28 -4.54
N VAL A 26 3.55 16.39 -3.55
CA VAL A 26 2.78 16.62 -2.32
C VAL A 26 3.23 17.97 -1.77
N LYS A 27 2.31 18.94 -1.70
CA LYS A 27 2.59 20.28 -1.18
C LYS A 27 2.93 20.16 0.30
N ALA A 28 4.18 19.88 0.63
CA ALA A 28 4.64 19.76 1.99
C ALA A 28 4.53 21.15 2.65
N PRO A 29 3.65 21.36 3.63
CA PRO A 29 3.72 22.57 4.44
C PRO A 29 5.09 22.52 5.14
N GLY A 30 5.92 23.55 4.92
CA GLY A 30 7.31 23.63 5.41
C GLY A 30 7.45 23.75 6.93
N THR A 31 6.74 22.93 7.70
CA THR A 31 6.70 22.92 9.16
C THR A 31 7.19 21.58 9.67
N ARG A 32 8.23 21.56 10.50
CA ARG A 32 8.83 20.36 11.13
C ARG A 32 7.79 19.41 11.78
N ARG A 33 6.69 19.97 12.30
CA ARG A 33 5.58 19.22 12.91
C ARG A 33 4.85 18.32 11.90
N TRP A 34 4.67 18.77 10.66
CA TRP A 34 3.97 17.98 9.63
C TRP A 34 4.77 16.73 9.25
N TYR A 35 6.09 16.88 9.06
CA TYR A 35 6.97 15.74 8.82
C TYR A 35 6.96 14.72 9.97
N ALA A 36 6.89 15.19 11.23
CA ALA A 36 6.74 14.31 12.38
C ALA A 36 5.40 13.53 12.35
N VAL A 37 4.30 14.19 12.01
CA VAL A 37 2.98 13.52 11.89
C VAL A 37 2.98 12.48 10.77
N VAL A 38 3.47 12.84 9.58
CA VAL A 38 3.51 11.92 8.42
C VAL A 38 4.42 10.73 8.70
N SER A 39 5.60 10.95 9.29
CA SER A 39 6.51 9.84 9.63
C SER A 39 5.91 8.89 10.66
N VAL A 40 5.30 9.41 11.74
CA VAL A 40 4.60 8.57 12.74
C VAL A 40 3.47 7.78 12.08
N LEU A 41 2.69 8.39 11.20
CA LEU A 41 1.58 7.73 10.52
C LEU A 41 2.07 6.61 9.58
N VAL A 42 3.10 6.87 8.78
CA VAL A 42 3.72 5.87 7.89
C VAL A 42 4.31 4.72 8.71
N LEU A 43 5.05 5.01 9.78
CA LEU A 43 5.63 4.00 10.65
C LEU A 43 4.56 3.13 11.30
N THR A 44 3.49 3.74 11.82
CA THR A 44 2.38 3.01 12.44
C THR A 44 1.66 2.14 11.41
N SER A 45 1.44 2.65 10.19
CA SER A 45 0.84 1.91 9.08
C SER A 45 1.66 0.67 8.71
N VAL A 46 2.97 0.86 8.48
CA VAL A 46 3.90 -0.24 8.14
C VAL A 46 4.00 -1.24 9.28
N PHE A 47 4.06 -0.78 10.53
CA PHE A 47 4.07 -1.63 11.71
C PHE A 47 2.82 -2.52 11.79
N LEU A 48 1.61 -1.94 11.73
CA LEU A 48 0.36 -2.70 11.80
C LEU A 48 0.17 -3.68 10.63
N GLN A 49 0.68 -3.34 9.45
CA GLN A 49 0.65 -4.23 8.29
C GLN A 49 1.69 -5.35 8.36
N SER A 50 2.75 -5.16 9.16
CA SER A 50 3.79 -6.17 9.39
C SER A 50 3.40 -7.15 10.50
N LEU A 51 2.58 -6.69 11.46
CA LEU A 51 1.95 -7.57 12.44
C LEU A 51 0.90 -8.46 11.75
N LYS A 52 1.33 -9.67 11.37
CA LYS A 52 0.47 -10.73 10.83
C LYS A 52 0.53 -11.98 11.73
N PRO A 53 0.15 -11.89 13.01
CA PRO A 53 0.16 -13.05 13.90
C PRO A 53 -0.83 -14.14 13.46
N SER A 54 -1.86 -13.75 12.68
CA SER A 54 -2.95 -14.63 12.27
C SER A 54 -2.68 -15.43 11.00
N ASP A 55 -1.96 -14.88 10.02
CA ASP A 55 -1.70 -15.53 8.72
C ASP A 55 -1.12 -16.96 8.86
N PRO A 56 -0.16 -17.26 9.77
CA PRO A 56 0.35 -18.63 9.91
C PRO A 56 -0.61 -19.60 10.61
N TYR A 57 -1.59 -19.09 11.37
CA TYR A 57 -2.53 -19.92 12.13
C TYR A 57 -3.89 -20.10 11.44
N LEU A 58 -4.19 -19.28 10.44
CA LEU A 58 -5.45 -19.33 9.67
C LEU A 58 -5.81 -20.74 9.16
N PRO A 59 -4.89 -21.47 8.51
CA PRO A 59 -5.21 -22.81 7.99
C PRO A 59 -5.59 -23.79 9.09
N HIS A 60 -4.88 -23.75 10.21
CA HIS A 60 -5.18 -24.58 11.38
C HIS A 60 -6.49 -24.19 12.07
N TYR A 61 -6.81 -22.89 12.11
CA TYR A 61 -8.07 -22.40 12.64
C TYR A 61 -9.28 -22.90 11.82
N PHE A 62 -9.19 -22.89 10.49
CA PHE A 62 -10.27 -23.39 9.63
C PHE A 62 -10.48 -24.90 9.75
N GLN A 63 -9.40 -25.66 9.88
CA GLN A 63 -9.46 -27.11 10.03
C GLN A 63 -9.92 -27.55 11.42
N GLN A 64 -9.32 -27.03 12.50
CA GLN A 64 -9.54 -27.55 13.85
C GLN A 64 -10.78 -26.97 14.54
N VAL A 65 -11.09 -25.69 14.31
CA VAL A 65 -12.19 -25.00 15.02
C VAL A 65 -13.48 -25.02 14.22
N ARG A 66 -13.39 -25.07 12.88
CA ARG A 66 -14.53 -24.82 12.00
C ARG A 66 -14.92 -26.00 11.11
N ASN A 67 -14.14 -27.10 11.12
CA ASN A 67 -14.38 -28.31 10.32
C ASN A 67 -14.72 -28.00 8.85
N ILE A 68 -14.13 -26.94 8.29
CA ILE A 68 -14.29 -26.60 6.88
C ILE A 68 -13.25 -27.43 6.12
N ASP A 69 -13.70 -28.14 5.08
CA ASP A 69 -12.80 -28.90 4.24
C ASP A 69 -11.75 -27.95 3.61
N PRO A 70 -10.45 -28.29 3.63
CA PRO A 70 -9.41 -27.43 3.10
C PRO A 70 -9.60 -27.07 1.62
N ASP A 71 -10.30 -27.91 0.84
CA ASP A 71 -10.60 -27.62 -0.55
C ASP A 71 -11.66 -26.51 -0.69
N ASP A 72 -12.66 -26.48 0.18
CA ASP A 72 -13.69 -25.42 0.22
C ASP A 72 -13.11 -24.08 0.69
N ALA A 73 -12.26 -24.08 1.71
CA ALA A 73 -11.58 -22.86 2.16
C ALA A 73 -10.73 -22.27 1.02
N SER A 74 -10.13 -23.12 0.20
CA SER A 74 -9.29 -22.69 -0.91
C SER A 74 -10.06 -22.11 -2.08
N HIS A 75 -11.26 -22.62 -2.33
CA HIS A 75 -12.14 -22.08 -3.37
C HIS A 75 -12.90 -20.83 -2.94
N TYR A 76 -13.28 -20.72 -1.66
CA TYR A 76 -14.24 -19.70 -1.21
C TYR A 76 -13.68 -18.62 -0.30
N ILE A 77 -12.43 -18.71 0.16
CA ILE A 77 -11.83 -17.73 1.09
C ILE A 77 -10.61 -17.06 0.47
N TRP A 78 -9.63 -17.82 -0.01
CA TRP A 78 -8.40 -17.28 -0.60
C TRP A 78 -8.60 -16.35 -1.81
N PRO A 79 -9.52 -16.60 -2.77
CA PRO A 79 -9.64 -15.72 -3.94
C PRO A 79 -10.21 -14.34 -3.61
N TYR A 80 -11.01 -14.21 -2.53
CA TYR A 80 -11.60 -12.92 -2.12
C TYR A 80 -10.54 -11.90 -1.70
N TYR A 81 -9.43 -12.35 -1.12
CA TYR A 81 -8.29 -11.48 -0.84
C TYR A 81 -7.71 -10.90 -2.13
N THR A 82 -7.40 -11.75 -3.10
CA THR A 82 -6.79 -11.35 -4.37
C THR A 82 -7.70 -10.42 -5.17
N TYR A 83 -9.00 -10.72 -5.22
CA TYR A 83 -9.98 -9.84 -5.86
C TYR A 83 -10.15 -8.52 -5.11
N GLY A 84 -10.25 -8.56 -3.79
CA GLY A 84 -10.35 -7.36 -2.96
C GLY A 84 -9.14 -6.45 -3.12
N TYR A 85 -7.93 -7.01 -3.15
CA TYR A 85 -6.69 -6.28 -3.41
C TYR A 85 -6.70 -5.64 -4.80
N ALA A 86 -6.94 -6.41 -5.86
CA ALA A 86 -6.93 -5.91 -7.24
C ALA A 86 -7.98 -4.80 -7.47
N ILE A 87 -9.20 -5.01 -6.99
CA ILE A 87 -10.29 -4.04 -7.16
C ILE A 87 -10.04 -2.78 -6.33
N SER A 88 -9.47 -2.90 -5.13
CA SER A 88 -9.19 -1.75 -4.26
C SER A 88 -7.98 -0.93 -4.71
N LEU A 89 -7.07 -1.50 -5.49
CA LEU A 89 -5.86 -0.83 -5.95
C LEU A 89 -6.18 0.39 -6.81
N LEU A 90 -7.10 0.24 -7.77
CA LEU A 90 -7.56 1.31 -8.66
C LEU A 90 -8.17 2.52 -7.91
N PRO A 91 -9.20 2.35 -7.06
CA PRO A 91 -9.78 3.47 -6.33
C PRO A 91 -8.80 4.08 -5.35
N LEU A 92 -7.97 3.29 -4.65
CA LEU A 92 -6.99 3.86 -3.70
C LEU A 92 -5.94 4.73 -4.40
N ALA A 93 -5.43 4.30 -5.55
CA ALA A 93 -4.54 5.12 -6.37
C ALA A 93 -5.28 6.39 -6.83
N PHE A 94 -6.45 6.24 -7.45
CA PHE A 94 -7.24 7.37 -7.91
C PHE A 94 -7.55 8.39 -6.79
N PHE A 95 -7.91 7.93 -5.58
CA PHE A 95 -8.14 8.80 -4.44
C PHE A 95 -6.87 9.53 -3.98
N ALA A 96 -5.71 8.86 -3.99
CA ALA A 96 -4.43 9.45 -3.59
C ALA A 96 -3.95 10.53 -4.57
N GLU A 97 -4.19 10.34 -5.87
CA GLU A 97 -3.76 11.29 -6.91
C GLU A 97 -4.75 12.46 -7.11
N TYR A 98 -6.06 12.23 -7.02
CA TYR A 98 -7.05 13.21 -7.52
C TYR A 98 -7.91 13.88 -6.45
N ILE A 99 -8.19 13.23 -5.32
CA ILE A 99 -9.29 13.66 -4.44
C ILE A 99 -8.84 13.94 -3.00
N LEU A 100 -7.91 13.14 -2.45
CA LEU A 100 -7.50 13.22 -1.05
C LEU A 100 -5.98 13.27 -0.95
N ASP A 101 -5.46 14.19 -0.14
CA ASP A 101 -4.06 14.13 0.31
C ASP A 101 -3.73 12.71 0.80
N TYR A 102 -2.53 12.22 0.45
CA TYR A 102 -2.01 10.88 0.79
C TYR A 102 -2.22 10.48 2.26
N TYR A 103 -2.28 11.46 3.18
CA TYR A 103 -2.61 11.26 4.59
C TYR A 103 -3.91 10.48 4.82
N HIS A 104 -5.00 10.85 4.15
CA HIS A 104 -6.32 10.26 4.39
C HIS A 104 -6.42 8.83 3.85
N VAL A 105 -5.79 8.57 2.71
CA VAL A 105 -5.75 7.24 2.11
C VAL A 105 -5.00 6.26 3.02
N VAL A 106 -3.87 6.69 3.58
CA VAL A 106 -3.11 5.86 4.52
C VAL A 106 -3.88 5.65 5.83
N LEU A 107 -4.59 6.67 6.34
CA LEU A 107 -5.45 6.54 7.52
C LEU A 107 -6.62 5.57 7.29
N ALA A 108 -7.27 5.63 6.13
CA ALA A 108 -8.35 4.71 5.76
C ALA A 108 -7.85 3.25 5.71
N GLY A 109 -6.67 3.02 5.13
CA GLY A 109 -6.06 1.69 5.11
C GLY A 109 -5.62 1.18 6.49
N LEU A 110 -5.23 2.08 7.39
CA LEU A 110 -4.96 1.77 8.79
C LEU A 110 -6.22 1.29 9.52
N ILE A 111 -7.34 2.00 9.34
CA ILE A 111 -8.63 1.63 9.93
C ILE A 111 -9.09 0.28 9.36
N ALA A 112 -9.01 0.09 8.04
CA ALA A 112 -9.30 -1.19 7.40
C ALA A 112 -8.44 -2.33 7.98
N ARG A 113 -7.17 -2.06 8.29
CA ARG A 113 -6.27 -3.02 8.95
C ARG A 113 -6.80 -3.46 10.30
N VAL A 114 -7.13 -2.49 11.17
CA VAL A 114 -7.64 -2.76 12.53
C VAL A 114 -8.97 -3.52 12.48
N ILE A 115 -9.87 -3.13 11.57
CA ILE A 115 -11.15 -3.81 11.38
C ILE A 115 -10.92 -5.25 10.92
N SER A 116 -10.01 -5.50 9.96
CA SER A 116 -9.72 -6.86 9.49
C SER A 116 -9.22 -7.78 10.62
N GLN A 117 -8.32 -7.29 11.47
CA GLN A 117 -7.79 -8.06 12.58
C GLN A 117 -8.85 -8.32 13.66
N THR A 118 -9.69 -7.34 13.94
CA THR A 118 -10.79 -7.47 14.90
C THR A 118 -11.84 -8.45 14.39
N LEU A 119 -12.26 -8.31 13.13
CA LEU A 119 -13.27 -9.16 12.51
C LEU A 119 -12.82 -10.61 12.43
N LEU A 120 -11.54 -10.85 12.20
CA LEU A 120 -10.99 -12.21 12.20
C LEU A 120 -11.09 -12.88 13.57
N LEU A 121 -10.92 -12.14 14.66
CA LEU A 121 -11.00 -12.68 16.04
C LEU A 121 -12.45 -13.02 16.44
N TYR A 122 -13.43 -12.23 15.99
CA TYR A 122 -14.85 -12.41 16.35
C TYR A 122 -15.67 -13.15 15.29
N GLY A 123 -15.14 -13.34 14.08
CA GLY A 123 -15.84 -13.86 12.92
C GLY A 123 -16.23 -15.32 13.08
N SER A 124 -17.53 -15.58 13.29
CA SER A 124 -18.08 -16.92 13.50
C SER A 124 -18.73 -17.51 12.24
N ARG A 125 -18.91 -16.70 11.18
CA ARG A 125 -19.54 -17.11 9.91
C ARG A 125 -18.56 -17.06 8.74
N LEU A 126 -18.87 -17.80 7.67
CA LEU A 126 -18.07 -17.81 6.43
C LEU A 126 -18.06 -16.42 5.75
N VAL A 127 -19.18 -15.72 5.79
CA VAL A 127 -19.33 -14.36 5.24
C VAL A 127 -18.42 -13.36 5.97
N ASP A 128 -18.29 -13.48 7.29
CA ASP A 128 -17.42 -12.61 8.09
C ASP A 128 -15.95 -12.77 7.66
N LEU A 129 -15.55 -14.01 7.35
CA LEU A 129 -14.22 -14.33 6.86
C LEU A 129 -13.98 -13.77 5.44
N GLN A 130 -14.97 -13.84 4.55
CA GLN A 130 -14.87 -13.25 3.21
C GLN A 130 -14.73 -11.72 3.28
N ILE A 131 -15.55 -11.06 4.10
CA ILE A 131 -15.46 -9.60 4.31
C ILE A 131 -14.11 -9.24 4.92
N CYS A 132 -13.63 -10.02 5.89
CA CYS A 132 -12.30 -9.86 6.45
C CYS A 132 -11.20 -9.93 5.38
N GLN A 133 -11.26 -10.90 4.46
CA GLN A 133 -10.28 -11.03 3.37
C GLN A 133 -10.32 -9.85 2.39
N VAL A 134 -11.50 -9.34 2.07
CA VAL A 134 -11.64 -8.15 1.21
C VAL A 134 -11.05 -6.91 1.89
N LEU A 135 -11.35 -6.69 3.17
CA LEU A 135 -10.78 -5.59 3.96
C LEU A 135 -9.26 -5.72 4.12
N PHE A 136 -8.78 -6.95 4.26
CA PHE A 136 -7.35 -7.23 4.30
C PHE A 136 -6.68 -6.90 2.95
N GLY A 137 -7.29 -7.27 1.82
CA GLY A 137 -6.84 -6.88 0.48
C GLY A 137 -6.78 -5.36 0.33
N MET A 138 -7.81 -4.64 0.77
CA MET A 138 -7.85 -3.17 0.75
C MET A 138 -6.72 -2.54 1.59
N SER A 139 -6.49 -3.07 2.79
CA SER A 139 -5.38 -2.62 3.65
C SER A 139 -4.01 -2.88 3.00
N SER A 140 -3.83 -4.03 2.33
CA SER A 140 -2.61 -4.35 1.60
C SER A 140 -2.36 -3.41 0.43
N SER A 141 -3.37 -2.99 -0.32
CA SER A 141 -3.24 -2.00 -1.40
C SER A 141 -2.71 -0.66 -0.89
N THR A 142 -3.04 -0.30 0.36
CA THR A 142 -2.53 0.91 1.01
C THR A 142 -1.00 0.90 1.21
N LYS A 143 -0.36 -0.28 1.23
CA LYS A 143 1.11 -0.41 1.28
C LYS A 143 1.77 0.23 0.08
N ILE A 144 1.16 0.06 -1.10
CA ILE A 144 1.68 0.62 -2.35
C ILE A 144 1.64 2.15 -2.27
N VAL A 145 0.51 2.71 -1.84
CA VAL A 145 0.33 4.16 -1.66
C VAL A 145 1.30 4.72 -0.63
N THR A 146 1.47 4.01 0.50
CA THR A 146 2.43 4.39 1.54
C THR A 146 3.87 4.36 1.01
N GLY A 147 4.21 3.37 0.17
CA GLY A 147 5.49 3.31 -0.53
C GLY A 147 5.68 4.51 -1.46
N ALA A 148 4.68 4.83 -2.29
CA ALA A 148 4.70 5.98 -3.18
C ALA A 148 4.90 7.30 -2.43
N LEU A 149 4.28 7.46 -1.25
CA LEU A 149 4.48 8.61 -0.37
C LEU A 149 5.92 8.71 0.15
N ILE A 150 6.56 7.59 0.50
CA ILE A 150 7.98 7.61 0.92
C ILE A 150 8.89 8.03 -0.23
N TYR A 151 8.61 7.54 -1.45
CA TYR A 151 9.35 7.93 -2.64
C TYR A 151 9.18 9.42 -2.96
N SER A 152 7.98 9.98 -2.85
CA SER A 152 7.74 11.40 -3.09
C SER A 152 8.41 12.30 -2.06
N LEU A 153 8.60 11.83 -0.82
CA LEU A 153 9.31 12.56 0.23
C LEU A 153 10.84 12.48 0.13
N THR A 154 11.38 11.51 -0.63
CA THR A 154 12.82 11.30 -0.73
C THR A 154 13.42 12.16 -1.84
N PRO A 155 14.39 13.05 -1.56
CA PRO A 155 14.98 13.90 -2.59
C PRO A 155 15.75 13.07 -3.63
N SER A 156 15.44 13.30 -4.91
CA SER A 156 15.98 12.58 -6.08
C SER A 156 17.51 12.62 -6.21
N HIS A 157 18.19 13.54 -5.51
CA HIS A 157 19.65 13.66 -5.52
C HIS A 157 20.37 12.42 -4.93
N ILE A 158 19.74 11.68 -4.00
CA ILE A 158 20.32 10.47 -3.39
C ILE A 158 20.20 9.28 -4.36
N PHE A 159 19.12 9.22 -5.14
CA PHE A 159 18.89 8.13 -6.10
C PHE A 159 19.92 8.11 -7.23
N ARG A 160 20.49 9.27 -7.56
CA ARG A 160 21.47 9.45 -8.63
C ARG A 160 22.86 8.89 -8.33
N GLN A 161 23.17 8.56 -7.07
CA GLN A 161 24.52 8.10 -6.67
C GLN A 161 24.66 6.57 -6.62
N ILE A 162 23.56 5.83 -6.76
CA ILE A 162 23.53 4.37 -6.60
C ILE A 162 23.54 3.65 -7.97
N VAL A 163 23.38 4.38 -9.08
CA VAL A 163 23.47 3.90 -10.48
C VAL A 163 24.70 4.51 -11.14
#